data_AF-A0A7T5EX40-F1
#
_entry.id   AF-A0A7T5EX40-F1
#
_cell.length_a   1.000
_cell.length_b   1.000
_cell.length_c   1.000
_cell.angle_alpha   90.00
_cell.angle_beta   90.00
_cell.angle_gamma   90.00
#
_symmetry.space_group_name_H-M   'P 1'
#
loop_
_entity.id
_entity.type
_entity.pdbx_description
1 polymer ?
#
loop_
_entity_poly.entity_id
_entity_poly.type
_entity_poly.pdbx_seq_one_letter_code
_entity_poly.pdbx_strand_id
1 'polypeptide(L)'
;MSIRWCLETDDRIGMVRDIVSAVADCGGDVEAMEVVSRYVYIRLHCSNTQTMQLQSALQSVSGVRRVDAIDSLPYEADEQNLIRRVMDREGSDETLSFSGLIYKSDSMKAQVHIAKAIAARDVPVLITGESGTGKELMARAIHNASARSQHRFVAVNCAAIPETLLDSELFGYVEGAFTGARRGGRLGLFEVADGGTLFLDEIGEMNPAVQAKLLRVLSESELRRVGDSESRKVNVRVLAATNRNLEHLISTGQFRQDLFFRLNVIPIQLPPLRDRKDDIVPLAMAFISRMERRLERKFQLSVESQNAIREYAYPGNIRELQNIIERACYLCESEVLSPNLFMTDSFLPKSVPANLQDAAEDGANTPPAEAAYSSSSSVPETSLRNLVRTYELKIIQDTVNRLGSVRKAAAELGVSHTTLLNKLHRE
;
A
#
# COMPACT_ATOMS: atom_id res chain seq x y z
N MET A 1 32.40 -26.57 -2.48
CA MET A 1 31.88 -25.48 -3.34
C MET A 1 30.39 -25.77 -3.54
N SER A 2 29.53 -24.77 -3.41
CA SER A 2 28.10 -24.95 -3.69
C SER A 2 27.87 -24.89 -5.20
N ILE A 3 27.31 -25.95 -5.76
CA ILE A 3 26.97 -26.07 -7.19
C ILE A 3 25.45 -26.12 -7.31
N ARG A 4 24.92 -25.53 -8.39
CA ARG A 4 23.49 -25.55 -8.69
C ARG A 4 23.27 -26.17 -10.06
N TRP A 5 22.37 -27.15 -10.13
CA TRP A 5 22.02 -27.82 -11.37
C TRP A 5 20.51 -27.88 -11.59
N CYS A 6 20.11 -27.80 -12.85
CA CYS A 6 18.79 -28.13 -13.33
C CYS A 6 18.86 -29.45 -14.10
N LEU A 7 18.04 -30.42 -13.71
CA LEU A 7 17.92 -31.71 -14.37
C LEU A 7 16.57 -31.76 -15.08
N GLU A 8 16.58 -31.94 -16.41
CA GLU A 8 15.36 -32.23 -17.17
C GLU A 8 15.06 -33.73 -17.06
N THR A 9 13.84 -34.08 -16.65
CA THR A 9 13.41 -35.45 -16.34
C THR A 9 12.08 -35.83 -16.99
N ASP A 10 11.83 -37.14 -17.09
CA ASP A 10 10.61 -37.72 -17.64
C ASP A 10 9.43 -37.81 -16.66
N ASP A 11 9.51 -37.19 -15.48
CA ASP A 11 8.45 -37.21 -14.45
C ASP A 11 8.04 -38.61 -13.97
N ARG A 12 8.99 -39.54 -13.88
CA ARG A 12 8.71 -40.90 -13.38
C ARG A 12 8.70 -40.98 -11.84
N ILE A 13 7.89 -41.91 -11.33
CA ILE A 13 7.90 -42.26 -9.90
C ILE A 13 9.29 -42.80 -9.52
N GLY A 14 9.84 -42.31 -8.40
CA GLY A 14 11.17 -42.67 -7.91
C GLY A 14 12.32 -41.82 -8.44
N MET A 15 12.05 -40.86 -9.36
CA MET A 15 13.08 -40.00 -9.95
C MET A 15 13.91 -39.27 -8.89
N VAL A 16 13.26 -38.64 -7.91
CA VAL A 16 13.91 -37.92 -6.81
C VAL A 16 14.81 -38.84 -5.99
N ARG A 17 14.34 -40.05 -5.67
CA ARG A 17 15.12 -41.03 -4.91
C ARG A 17 16.37 -41.42 -5.67
N ASP A 18 16.25 -41.74 -6.95
CA ASP A 18 17.36 -42.21 -7.76
C ASP A 18 18.39 -41.08 -8.00
N ILE A 19 17.95 -39.82 -8.12
CA ILE A 19 18.83 -38.64 -8.15
C ILE A 19 19.59 -38.50 -6.82
N VAL A 20 18.90 -38.53 -5.67
CA VAL A 20 19.54 -38.38 -4.36
C VAL A 20 20.51 -39.53 -4.09
N SER A 21 20.17 -40.76 -4.46
CA SER A 21 21.07 -41.92 -4.38
C SER A 21 22.35 -41.69 -5.20
N ALA A 22 22.22 -41.25 -6.45
CA ALA A 22 23.38 -40.98 -7.31
C ALA A 22 24.29 -39.88 -6.76
N VAL A 23 23.72 -38.86 -6.12
CA VAL A 23 24.49 -37.81 -5.43
C VAL A 23 25.23 -38.37 -4.21
N ALA A 24 24.55 -39.16 -3.38
CA ALA A 24 25.12 -39.76 -2.18
C ALA A 24 26.25 -40.75 -2.50
N ASP A 25 26.08 -41.57 -3.54
CA ASP A 25 27.09 -42.55 -4.00
C ASP A 25 28.39 -41.87 -4.47
N CYS A 26 28.29 -40.62 -4.94
CA CYS A 26 29.45 -39.82 -5.35
C CYS A 26 30.01 -38.94 -4.20
N GLY A 27 29.45 -39.05 -2.99
CA GLY A 27 29.86 -38.28 -1.82
C GLY A 27 29.47 -36.80 -1.87
N GLY A 28 28.42 -36.44 -2.62
CA GLY A 28 27.84 -35.10 -2.60
C GLY A 28 26.81 -34.94 -1.48
N ASP A 29 26.68 -33.71 -0.96
CA ASP A 29 25.65 -33.37 0.04
C ASP A 29 24.59 -32.45 -0.57
N VAL A 30 23.31 -32.76 -0.37
CA VAL A 30 22.18 -32.00 -0.93
C VAL A 30 21.77 -30.92 0.06
N GLU A 31 22.06 -29.67 -0.28
CA GLU A 31 21.68 -28.52 0.56
C GLU A 31 20.23 -28.08 0.32
N ALA A 32 19.77 -28.14 -0.92
CA ALA A 32 18.41 -27.78 -1.31
C ALA A 32 17.98 -28.52 -2.58
N MET A 33 16.70 -28.85 -2.69
CA MET A 33 16.15 -29.52 -3.87
C MET A 33 14.72 -29.03 -4.12
N GLU A 34 14.43 -28.66 -5.36
CA GLU A 34 13.11 -28.24 -5.81
C GLU A 34 12.70 -29.07 -7.03
N VAL A 35 11.50 -29.65 -6.99
CA VAL A 35 10.99 -30.48 -8.08
C VAL A 35 9.80 -29.78 -8.69
N VAL A 36 9.86 -29.44 -9.98
CA VAL A 36 8.82 -28.70 -10.70
C VAL A 36 8.55 -29.38 -12.03
N SER A 37 7.48 -30.18 -12.08
CA SER A 37 7.18 -31.01 -13.27
C SER A 37 8.48 -31.69 -13.76
N ARG A 38 8.68 -31.76 -15.08
CA ARG A 38 9.86 -32.27 -15.80
C ARG A 38 11.22 -31.71 -15.39
N TYR A 39 11.33 -30.92 -14.32
CA TYR A 39 12.59 -30.35 -13.86
C TYR A 39 12.84 -30.65 -12.39
N VAL A 40 14.09 -30.96 -12.08
CA VAL A 40 14.61 -31.09 -10.73
C VAL A 40 15.78 -30.12 -10.58
N TYR A 41 15.62 -29.13 -9.72
CA TYR A 41 16.66 -28.17 -9.38
C TYR A 41 17.32 -28.60 -8.08
N ILE A 42 18.64 -28.60 -8.03
CA ILE A 42 19.39 -29.09 -6.87
C ILE A 42 20.57 -28.18 -6.55
N ARG A 43 20.75 -27.88 -5.26
CA ARG A 43 21.95 -27.24 -4.71
C ARG A 43 22.74 -28.27 -3.94
N LEU A 44 24.00 -28.41 -4.28
CA LEU A 44 24.87 -29.46 -3.77
C LEU A 44 26.17 -28.87 -3.24
N HIS A 45 26.67 -29.38 -2.12
CA HIS A 45 28.03 -29.14 -1.69
C HIS A 45 28.93 -30.31 -2.08
N CYS A 46 29.94 -30.06 -2.92
CA CYS A 46 30.94 -31.07 -3.28
C CYS A 46 32.34 -30.46 -3.52
N SER A 47 33.35 -31.33 -3.60
CA SER A 47 34.72 -30.93 -3.96
C SER A 47 34.92 -30.86 -5.48
N ASN A 48 35.84 -30.02 -5.97
CA ASN A 48 36.07 -29.83 -7.41
C ASN A 48 36.36 -31.12 -8.18
N THR A 49 37.02 -32.09 -7.53
CA THR A 49 37.37 -33.38 -8.14
C THR A 49 36.14 -34.26 -8.37
N GLN A 50 35.07 -34.07 -7.59
CA GLN A 50 33.83 -34.86 -7.66
C GLN A 50 32.81 -34.29 -8.66
N THR A 51 32.94 -33.03 -9.08
CA THR A 51 31.93 -32.35 -9.91
C THR A 51 31.66 -33.08 -11.25
N MET A 52 32.70 -33.49 -11.97
CA MET A 52 32.53 -34.21 -13.24
C MET A 52 31.95 -35.62 -13.06
N GLN A 53 32.30 -36.30 -11.96
CA GLN A 53 31.77 -37.62 -11.61
C GLN A 53 30.28 -37.52 -11.25
N LEU A 54 29.92 -36.56 -10.41
CA LEU A 54 28.54 -36.25 -10.04
C LEU A 54 27.67 -35.90 -11.25
N GLN A 55 28.14 -35.05 -12.15
CA GLN A 55 27.40 -34.68 -13.35
C GLN A 55 27.14 -35.91 -14.24
N SER A 56 28.15 -36.75 -14.43
CA SER A 56 28.04 -37.99 -15.23
C SER A 56 27.11 -39.01 -14.57
N ALA A 57 27.18 -39.16 -13.24
CA ALA A 57 26.31 -40.04 -12.48
C ALA A 57 24.85 -39.59 -12.60
N LEU A 58 24.58 -38.29 -12.41
CA LEU A 58 23.24 -37.72 -12.54
C LEU A 58 22.68 -37.88 -13.96
N GLN A 59 23.51 -37.70 -14.99
CA GLN A 59 23.11 -37.88 -16.39
C GLN A 59 22.89 -39.35 -16.77
N SER A 60 23.47 -40.28 -16.02
CA SER A 60 23.25 -41.73 -16.19
C SER A 60 21.97 -42.24 -15.51
N VAL A 61 21.35 -41.44 -14.63
CA VAL A 61 20.11 -41.84 -13.96
C VAL A 61 19.00 -41.97 -15.00
N SER A 62 18.39 -43.15 -15.07
CA SER A 62 17.30 -43.44 -16.00
C SER A 62 16.19 -42.38 -15.90
N GLY A 63 15.80 -41.78 -17.03
CA GLY A 63 14.78 -40.72 -17.09
C GLY A 63 15.30 -39.30 -16.87
N VAL A 64 16.60 -39.08 -16.62
CA VAL A 64 17.25 -37.77 -16.73
C VAL A 64 17.69 -37.58 -18.18
N ARG A 65 17.21 -36.52 -18.82
CA ARG A 65 17.55 -36.18 -20.21
C ARG A 65 18.77 -35.27 -20.30
N ARG A 66 18.87 -34.33 -19.37
CA ARG A 66 19.88 -33.26 -19.40
C ARG A 66 20.18 -32.77 -17.98
N VAL A 67 21.42 -32.34 -17.77
CA VAL A 67 21.89 -31.69 -16.53
C VAL A 67 22.62 -30.40 -16.91
N ASP A 68 22.10 -29.27 -16.46
CA ASP A 68 22.61 -27.93 -16.77
C ASP A 68 23.07 -27.20 -15.52
N ALA A 69 24.20 -26.50 -15.60
CA ALA A 69 24.60 -25.49 -14.63
C ALA A 69 23.65 -24.28 -14.68
N ILE A 70 23.17 -23.86 -13.52
CA ILE A 70 22.33 -22.68 -13.34
C ILE A 70 22.98 -21.74 -12.33
N ASP A 71 22.74 -20.44 -12.47
CA ASP A 71 23.31 -19.44 -11.57
C ASP A 71 22.58 -19.41 -10.22
N SER A 72 21.27 -19.66 -10.23
CA SER A 72 20.38 -19.65 -9.07
C SER A 72 19.26 -20.69 -9.22
N LEU A 73 18.75 -21.21 -8.11
CA LEU A 73 17.51 -22.00 -8.11
C LEU A 73 16.29 -21.10 -8.36
N PRO A 74 15.14 -21.64 -8.84
CA PRO A 74 13.95 -20.84 -9.08
C PRO A 74 13.51 -19.98 -7.89
N TYR A 75 13.51 -20.54 -6.66
CA TYR A 75 13.20 -19.77 -5.46
C TYR A 75 14.23 -18.65 -5.17
N GLU A 76 15.52 -18.89 -5.42
CA GLU A 76 16.60 -17.90 -5.25
C GLU A 76 16.44 -16.76 -6.27
N ALA A 77 16.07 -17.10 -7.50
CA ALA A 77 15.80 -16.13 -8.57
C ALA A 77 14.57 -15.27 -8.25
N ASP A 78 13.50 -15.86 -7.70
CA ASP A 78 12.31 -15.14 -7.25
C ASP A 78 12.61 -14.21 -6.07
N GLU A 79 13.43 -14.64 -5.11
CA GLU A 79 13.96 -13.80 -4.04
C GLU A 79 14.75 -12.62 -4.61
N GLN A 80 15.68 -12.88 -5.53
CA GLN A 80 16.46 -11.83 -6.20
C GLN A 80 15.56 -10.86 -6.97
N ASN A 81 14.50 -11.36 -7.62
CA ASN A 81 13.52 -10.52 -8.31
C ASN A 81 12.69 -9.66 -7.35
N LEU A 82 12.30 -10.21 -6.19
CA LEU A 82 11.60 -9.45 -5.15
C LEU A 82 12.50 -8.34 -4.62
N ILE A 83 13.73 -8.69 -4.24
CA ILE A 83 14.74 -7.73 -3.79
C ILE A 83 14.95 -6.67 -4.87
N ARG A 84 15.12 -7.07 -6.13
CA ARG A 84 15.30 -6.14 -7.25
C ARG A 84 14.11 -5.21 -7.44
N ARG A 85 12.87 -5.69 -7.32
CA ARG A 85 11.67 -4.83 -7.41
C ARG A 85 11.59 -3.81 -6.27
N VAL A 86 12.05 -4.19 -5.08
CA VAL A 86 12.16 -3.27 -3.94
C VAL A 86 13.26 -2.24 -4.22
N MET A 87 14.43 -2.67 -4.69
CA MET A 87 15.56 -1.79 -5.04
C MET A 87 15.25 -0.84 -6.22
N ASP A 88 14.55 -1.31 -7.25
CA ASP A 88 14.16 -0.49 -8.42
C ASP A 88 13.16 0.62 -8.03
N ARG A 89 12.40 0.45 -6.94
CA ARG A 89 11.58 1.51 -6.33
C ARG A 89 12.41 2.48 -5.48
N GLU A 90 13.58 2.07 -5.01
CA GLU A 90 14.49 2.88 -4.19
C GLU A 90 15.46 3.72 -5.05
N GLY A 91 15.85 3.23 -6.24
CA GLY A 91 16.91 3.80 -7.08
C GLY A 91 16.71 5.22 -7.63
N SER A 92 15.58 5.88 -7.36
CA SER A 92 15.38 7.30 -7.71
C SER A 92 15.62 8.28 -6.55
N ASP A 93 15.81 7.81 -5.31
CA ASP A 93 15.64 8.64 -4.09
C ASP A 93 16.77 8.50 -3.05
N GLU A 94 17.91 7.87 -3.38
CA GLU A 94 19.07 7.57 -2.51
C GLU A 94 19.71 8.78 -1.78
N THR A 95 19.19 10.00 -1.91
CA THR A 95 19.74 11.21 -1.28
C THR A 95 18.75 12.05 -0.48
N LEU A 96 17.54 11.53 -0.20
CA LEU A 96 16.54 12.24 0.62
C LEU A 96 16.95 12.30 2.11
N SER A 97 17.84 13.21 2.45
CA SER A 97 18.17 13.55 3.83
C SER A 97 17.20 14.60 4.39
N PHE A 98 17.30 14.90 5.70
CA PHE A 98 16.56 16.02 6.29
C PHE A 98 16.84 17.38 5.62
N SER A 99 17.95 17.55 4.91
CA SER A 99 18.23 18.79 4.16
C SER A 99 17.40 18.89 2.87
N GLY A 100 16.87 17.76 2.37
CA GLY A 100 15.95 17.73 1.24
C GLY A 100 14.51 18.07 1.60
N LEU A 101 14.15 18.09 2.89
CA LEU A 101 12.82 18.49 3.33
C LEU A 101 12.67 20.02 3.25
N ILE A 102 11.67 20.47 2.50
CA ILE A 102 11.35 21.89 2.36
C ILE A 102 10.29 22.27 3.40
N TYR A 103 10.66 23.18 4.30
CA TYR A 103 9.77 23.74 5.32
C TYR A 103 10.35 25.05 5.88
N LYS A 104 9.47 25.88 6.46
CA LYS A 104 9.75 27.18 7.07
C LYS A 104 8.97 27.40 8.37
N SER A 105 7.78 26.80 8.47
CA SER A 105 6.86 26.89 9.61
C SER A 105 7.46 26.29 10.89
N ASP A 106 7.13 26.89 12.02
CA ASP A 106 7.63 26.42 13.32
C ASP A 106 7.01 25.08 13.73
N SER A 107 5.76 24.82 13.32
CA SER A 107 5.10 23.52 13.51
C SER A 107 5.87 22.40 12.83
N MET A 108 6.30 22.58 11.58
CA MET A 108 7.10 21.57 10.88
C MET A 108 8.54 21.48 11.42
N LYS A 109 9.17 22.61 11.81
CA LYS A 109 10.49 22.61 12.45
C LYS A 109 10.51 21.75 13.71
N ALA A 110 9.48 21.85 14.56
CA ALA A 110 9.37 21.04 15.77
C ALA A 110 9.34 19.53 15.45
N GLN A 111 8.56 19.13 14.46
CA GLN A 111 8.47 17.73 14.04
C GLN A 111 9.80 17.22 13.45
N VAL A 112 10.47 18.02 12.62
CA VAL A 112 11.78 17.67 12.07
C VAL A 112 12.84 17.57 13.17
N HIS A 113 12.76 18.40 14.21
CA HIS A 113 13.67 18.32 15.36
C HIS A 113 13.51 16.99 16.11
N ILE A 114 12.27 16.59 16.40
CA ILE A 114 11.96 15.29 17.01
C ILE A 114 12.44 14.14 16.10
N ALA A 115 12.16 14.23 14.80
CA ALA A 115 12.57 13.25 13.80
C ALA A 115 14.10 13.05 13.75
N LYS A 116 14.87 14.14 13.84
CA LYS A 116 16.34 14.08 13.91
C LYS A 116 16.84 13.42 15.19
N ALA A 117 16.25 13.77 16.33
CA ALA A 117 16.63 13.18 17.61
C ALA A 117 16.37 11.66 17.65
N ILE A 118 15.26 11.21 17.05
CA ILE A 118 14.88 9.80 17.03
C ILE A 118 15.58 8.99 15.94
N ALA A 119 16.08 9.62 14.87
CA ALA A 119 16.80 8.92 13.80
C ALA A 119 17.98 8.10 14.33
N ALA A 120 18.71 8.61 15.31
CA ALA A 120 19.86 7.95 15.94
C ALA A 120 19.49 6.77 16.86
N ARG A 121 18.21 6.53 17.16
CA ARG A 121 17.75 5.45 18.04
C ARG A 121 17.11 4.34 17.25
N ASP A 122 17.33 3.11 17.69
CA ASP A 122 16.75 1.92 17.06
C ASP A 122 15.41 1.55 17.72
N VAL A 123 14.43 2.43 17.56
CA VAL A 123 13.07 2.24 18.08
C VAL A 123 12.02 2.45 16.99
N PRO A 124 10.82 1.86 17.14
CA PRO A 124 9.70 2.15 16.27
C PRO A 124 9.30 3.62 16.31
N VAL A 125 8.82 4.13 15.18
CA VAL A 125 8.31 5.50 15.06
C VAL A 125 6.95 5.47 14.36
N LEU A 126 5.98 6.20 14.92
CA LEU A 126 4.68 6.39 14.32
C LEU A 126 4.55 7.81 13.77
N ILE A 127 4.35 7.92 12.45
CA ILE A 127 4.18 9.18 11.73
C ILE A 127 2.70 9.35 11.40
N THR A 128 2.03 10.29 12.05
CA THR A 128 0.62 10.61 11.80
C THR A 128 0.50 11.86 10.95
N GLY A 129 -0.59 11.96 10.18
CA GLY A 129 -0.90 13.14 9.40
C GLY A 129 -1.78 12.83 8.21
N GLU A 130 -2.48 13.84 7.72
CA GLU A 130 -3.37 13.72 6.58
C GLU A 130 -2.66 13.18 5.32
N SER A 131 -3.45 12.67 4.37
CA SER A 131 -2.90 12.23 3.09
C SER A 131 -2.20 13.39 2.38
N GLY A 132 -1.04 13.10 1.79
CA GLY A 132 -0.26 14.10 1.05
C GLY A 132 0.55 15.08 1.91
N THR A 133 0.70 14.86 3.22
CA THR A 133 1.52 15.72 4.09
C THR A 133 3.03 15.46 4.02
N GLY A 134 3.46 14.35 3.39
CA GLY A 134 4.87 13.98 3.24
C GLY A 134 5.38 12.90 4.22
N LYS A 135 4.51 12.02 4.73
CA LYS A 135 4.86 10.96 5.70
C LYS A 135 6.01 10.06 5.24
N GLU A 136 5.99 9.62 3.97
CA GLU A 136 7.05 8.79 3.41
C GLU A 136 8.40 9.54 3.33
N LEU A 137 8.40 10.81 2.93
CA LEU A 137 9.62 11.63 2.90
C LEU A 137 10.22 11.80 4.31
N MET A 138 9.36 11.97 5.31
CA MET A 138 9.80 12.00 6.72
C MET A 138 10.40 10.66 7.14
N ALA A 139 9.77 9.53 6.81
CA ALA A 139 10.29 8.20 7.12
C ALA A 139 11.66 7.93 6.47
N ARG A 140 11.81 8.30 5.19
CA ARG A 140 13.08 8.20 4.46
C ARG A 140 14.17 9.07 5.10
N ALA A 141 13.84 10.31 5.47
CA ALA A 141 14.79 11.19 6.14
C ALA A 141 15.25 10.63 7.50
N ILE A 142 14.34 10.02 8.27
CA ILE A 142 14.65 9.33 9.54
C ILE A 142 15.60 8.14 9.29
N HIS A 143 15.31 7.31 8.29
CA HIS A 143 16.16 6.17 7.95
C HIS A 143 17.56 6.61 7.51
N ASN A 144 17.65 7.58 6.61
CA ASN A 144 18.92 8.08 6.06
C ASN A 144 19.81 8.77 7.11
N ALA A 145 19.22 9.25 8.20
CA ALA A 145 19.95 9.82 9.33
C ALA A 145 20.19 8.82 10.49
N SER A 146 19.87 7.54 10.29
CA SER A 146 20.03 6.49 11.30
C SER A 146 21.32 5.68 11.13
N ALA A 147 21.65 4.86 12.13
CA ALA A 147 22.74 3.89 12.01
C ALA A 147 22.51 2.84 10.91
N ARG A 148 21.27 2.71 10.42
CA ARG A 148 20.88 1.76 9.37
C ARG A 148 20.86 2.38 7.96
N SER A 149 21.40 3.59 7.77
CA SER A 149 21.32 4.33 6.49
C SER A 149 22.01 3.65 5.31
N GLN A 150 22.93 2.72 5.57
CA GLN A 150 23.61 1.90 4.54
C GLN A 150 22.91 0.56 4.29
N HIS A 151 21.83 0.27 5.03
CA HIS A 151 20.99 -0.90 4.87
C HIS A 151 19.71 -0.54 4.12
N ARG A 152 18.94 -1.55 3.70
CA ARG A 152 17.74 -1.37 2.87
C ARG A 152 16.65 -0.57 3.58
N PHE A 153 15.89 0.20 2.80
CA PHE A 153 14.68 0.90 3.22
C PHE A 153 13.46 0.37 2.45
N VAL A 154 12.85 -0.68 2.99
CA VAL A 154 11.72 -1.33 2.33
C VAL A 154 10.43 -0.56 2.65
N ALA A 155 9.84 0.10 1.64
CA ALA A 155 8.57 0.81 1.79
C ALA A 155 7.39 0.01 1.25
N VAL A 156 6.32 -0.10 2.03
CA VAL A 156 5.07 -0.78 1.64
C VAL A 156 3.86 0.04 2.03
N ASN A 157 2.93 0.23 1.09
CA ASN A 157 1.63 0.81 1.36
C ASN A 157 0.62 -0.31 1.59
N CYS A 158 0.11 -0.42 2.82
CA CYS A 158 -0.79 -1.49 3.23
C CYS A 158 -2.16 -1.39 2.54
N ALA A 159 -2.60 -0.18 2.19
CA ALA A 159 -3.84 0.05 1.47
C ALA A 159 -3.78 -0.36 -0.02
N ALA A 160 -2.57 -0.46 -0.59
CA ALA A 160 -2.38 -0.81 -1.99
C ALA A 160 -2.35 -2.34 -2.24
N ILE A 161 -2.23 -3.14 -1.17
CA ILE A 161 -2.17 -4.60 -1.25
C ILE A 161 -3.53 -5.16 -0.84
N PRO A 162 -4.12 -6.07 -1.63
CA PRO A 162 -5.34 -6.76 -1.23
C PRO A 162 -5.18 -7.41 0.15
N GLU A 163 -6.18 -7.27 1.01
CA GLU A 163 -6.15 -7.76 2.40
C GLU A 163 -5.74 -9.24 2.49
N THR A 164 -6.24 -10.06 1.57
CA THR A 164 -5.94 -11.51 1.50
C THR A 164 -4.48 -11.83 1.21
N LEU A 165 -3.74 -10.88 0.60
CA LEU A 165 -2.34 -11.04 0.23
C LEU A 165 -1.38 -10.34 1.18
N LEU A 166 -1.86 -9.34 1.94
CA LEU A 166 -1.03 -8.53 2.83
C LEU A 166 -0.22 -9.38 3.81
N ASP A 167 -0.84 -10.42 4.37
CA ASP A 167 -0.19 -11.36 5.28
C ASP A 167 1.00 -12.09 4.61
N SER A 168 0.76 -12.62 3.41
CA SER A 168 1.77 -13.34 2.63
C SER A 168 2.89 -12.46 2.08
N GLU A 169 2.59 -11.18 1.76
CA GLU A 169 3.59 -10.22 1.29
C GLU A 169 4.48 -9.74 2.45
N LEU A 170 3.91 -9.41 3.61
CA LEU A 170 4.68 -8.94 4.76
C LEU A 170 5.54 -10.04 5.37
N PHE A 171 4.95 -11.22 5.60
CA PHE A 171 5.58 -12.27 6.40
C PHE A 171 6.09 -13.46 5.59
N GLY A 172 5.80 -13.53 4.29
CA GLY A 172 6.19 -14.64 3.45
C GLY A 172 5.32 -15.87 3.67
N TYR A 173 5.54 -16.91 2.86
CA TYR A 173 4.82 -18.17 2.97
C TYR A 173 5.71 -19.36 2.64
N VAL A 174 5.39 -20.52 3.20
CA VAL A 174 6.01 -21.80 2.82
C VAL A 174 5.23 -22.48 1.71
N GLU A 175 5.86 -23.44 1.04
CA GLU A 175 5.18 -24.26 0.04
C GLU A 175 3.90 -24.89 0.61
N GLY A 176 2.83 -24.87 -0.18
CA GLY A 176 1.55 -25.47 0.21
C GLY A 176 0.73 -24.70 1.24
N ALA A 177 1.15 -23.48 1.64
CA ALA A 177 0.43 -22.67 2.63
C ALA A 177 -1.03 -22.32 2.22
N PHE A 178 -1.30 -22.19 0.92
CA PHE A 178 -2.63 -21.94 0.36
C PHE A 178 -2.71 -22.42 -1.09
N THR A 179 -3.94 -22.48 -1.65
CA THR A 179 -4.16 -22.86 -3.05
C THR A 179 -3.51 -21.84 -3.99
N GLY A 180 -2.49 -22.26 -4.75
CA GLY A 180 -1.69 -21.37 -5.60
C GLY A 180 -0.37 -20.90 -4.97
N ALA A 181 -0.05 -21.33 -3.75
CA ALA A 181 1.28 -21.15 -3.19
C ALA A 181 2.32 -21.82 -4.10
N ARG A 182 3.34 -21.06 -4.49
CA ARG A 182 4.44 -21.57 -5.32
C ARG A 182 5.24 -22.64 -4.57
N ARG A 183 5.79 -23.59 -5.33
CA ARG A 183 6.80 -24.53 -4.82
C ARG A 183 8.02 -23.75 -4.31
N GLY A 184 8.59 -24.17 -3.19
CA GLY A 184 9.68 -23.45 -2.51
C GLY A 184 9.27 -22.25 -1.63
N GLY A 185 8.00 -21.83 -1.64
CA GLY A 185 7.52 -20.69 -0.83
C GLY A 185 7.96 -19.32 -1.36
N ARG A 186 7.85 -18.27 -0.53
CA ARG A 186 8.32 -16.91 -0.85
C ARG A 186 8.68 -16.14 0.41
N LEU A 187 9.75 -15.34 0.33
CA LEU A 187 10.15 -14.43 1.40
C LEU A 187 9.13 -13.31 1.63
N GLY A 188 8.99 -12.93 2.90
CA GLY A 188 8.25 -11.74 3.29
C GLY A 188 9.10 -10.47 3.23
N LEU A 189 8.43 -9.31 3.16
CA LEU A 189 9.09 -8.01 3.21
C LEU A 189 9.87 -7.79 4.52
N PHE A 190 9.47 -8.41 5.63
CA PHE A 190 10.27 -8.39 6.87
C PHE A 190 11.63 -9.07 6.70
N GLU A 191 11.69 -10.20 6.00
CA GLU A 191 12.96 -10.90 5.72
C GLU A 191 13.81 -10.10 4.73
N VAL A 192 13.18 -9.47 3.72
CA VAL A 192 13.88 -8.60 2.76
C VAL A 192 14.50 -7.37 3.43
N ALA A 193 13.83 -6.83 4.46
CA ALA A 193 14.24 -5.68 5.25
C ALA A 193 15.20 -6.02 6.40
N ASP A 194 15.64 -7.28 6.54
CA ASP A 194 16.49 -7.70 7.65
C ASP A 194 17.81 -6.89 7.71
N GLY A 195 18.16 -6.45 8.92
CA GLY A 195 19.24 -5.48 9.18
C GLY A 195 18.91 -4.02 8.81
N GLY A 196 17.85 -3.78 8.03
CA GLY A 196 17.44 -2.49 7.50
C GLY A 196 16.23 -1.88 8.21
N THR A 197 15.42 -1.14 7.46
CA THR A 197 14.20 -0.48 7.93
C THR A 197 13.02 -0.87 7.06
N LEU A 198 11.89 -1.21 7.68
CA LEU A 198 10.61 -1.43 7.01
C LEU A 198 9.69 -0.25 7.31
N PHE A 199 9.24 0.43 6.26
CA PHE A 199 8.25 1.51 6.34
C PHE A 199 6.86 0.98 5.95
N LEU A 200 5.93 1.04 6.89
CA LEU A 200 4.53 0.63 6.75
C LEU A 200 3.64 1.87 6.59
N ASP A 201 3.30 2.24 5.36
CA ASP A 201 2.33 3.31 5.09
C ASP A 201 0.89 2.80 5.19
N GLU A 202 0.01 3.67 5.68
CA GLU A 202 -1.39 3.40 5.99
C GLU A 202 -1.61 2.15 6.88
N ILE A 203 -0.88 2.07 7.99
CA ILE A 203 -0.97 0.94 8.96
C ILE A 203 -2.37 0.74 9.56
N GLY A 204 -3.21 1.79 9.57
CA GLY A 204 -4.60 1.72 10.01
C GLY A 204 -5.50 0.83 9.12
N GLU A 205 -5.05 0.46 7.92
CA GLU A 205 -5.77 -0.45 7.01
C GLU A 205 -5.48 -1.93 7.26
N MET A 206 -4.57 -2.26 8.17
CA MET A 206 -4.25 -3.66 8.47
C MET A 206 -5.41 -4.36 9.17
N ASN A 207 -5.71 -5.59 8.77
CA ASN A 207 -6.69 -6.40 9.48
C ASN A 207 -6.14 -6.93 10.84
N PRO A 208 -7.00 -7.35 11.77
CA PRO A 208 -6.57 -7.77 13.11
C PRO A 208 -5.59 -8.95 13.13
N ALA A 209 -5.66 -9.86 12.14
CA ALA A 209 -4.77 -11.01 12.05
C ALA A 209 -3.32 -10.60 11.73
N VAL A 210 -3.16 -9.70 10.76
CA VAL A 210 -1.86 -9.10 10.40
C VAL A 210 -1.31 -8.27 11.55
N GLN A 211 -2.16 -7.49 12.23
CA GLN A 211 -1.77 -6.73 13.42
C GLN A 211 -1.19 -7.61 14.54
N ALA A 212 -1.78 -8.78 14.79
CA ALA A 212 -1.30 -9.72 15.80
C ALA A 212 0.10 -10.28 15.46
N LYS A 213 0.37 -10.56 14.18
CA LYS A 213 1.69 -11.00 13.73
C LYS A 213 2.72 -9.88 13.79
N LEU A 214 2.34 -8.67 13.38
CA LEU A 214 3.20 -7.49 13.48
C LEU A 214 3.62 -7.23 14.94
N LEU A 215 2.68 -7.34 15.88
CA LEU A 215 2.97 -7.21 17.31
C LEU A 215 4.03 -8.21 17.78
N ARG A 216 3.96 -9.48 17.33
CA ARG A 216 4.97 -10.50 17.66
C ARG A 216 6.35 -10.11 17.12
N VAL A 217 6.43 -9.68 15.86
CA VAL A 217 7.69 -9.22 15.27
C VAL A 217 8.29 -8.05 16.06
N LEU A 218 7.47 -7.06 16.44
CA LEU A 218 7.93 -5.90 17.22
C LEU A 218 8.32 -6.23 18.66
N SER A 219 7.78 -7.30 19.23
CA SER A 219 7.97 -7.67 20.63
C SER A 219 9.11 -8.66 20.83
N GLU A 220 9.18 -9.66 19.95
CA GLU A 220 10.06 -10.83 20.07
C GLU A 220 11.19 -10.82 19.02
N SER A 221 11.14 -9.92 18.03
CA SER A 221 12.04 -9.95 16.87
C SER A 221 12.00 -11.29 16.13
N GLU A 222 10.84 -11.94 16.17
CA GLU A 222 10.58 -13.23 15.55
C GLU A 222 9.44 -13.14 14.55
N LEU A 223 9.65 -13.83 13.43
CA LEU A 223 8.77 -13.89 12.28
C LEU A 223 8.38 -15.35 12.03
N ARG A 224 7.10 -15.60 11.73
CA ARG A 224 6.62 -16.89 11.23
C ARG A 224 5.92 -16.70 9.90
N ARG A 225 6.37 -17.44 8.89
CA ARG A 225 5.75 -17.43 7.56
C ARG A 225 4.34 -18.03 7.59
N VAL A 226 3.50 -17.66 6.64
CA VAL A 226 2.18 -18.27 6.48
C VAL A 226 2.33 -19.76 6.17
N GLY A 227 1.63 -20.61 6.93
CA GLY A 227 1.69 -22.07 6.82
C GLY A 227 2.92 -22.71 7.50
N ASP A 228 3.82 -21.91 8.05
CA ASP A 228 5.03 -22.41 8.72
C ASP A 228 4.77 -22.60 10.23
N SER A 229 5.48 -23.54 10.84
CA SER A 229 5.48 -23.76 12.28
C SER A 229 6.71 -23.18 12.96
N GLU A 230 7.78 -22.94 12.20
CA GLU A 230 9.04 -22.44 12.71
C GLU A 230 9.05 -20.91 12.80
N SER A 231 9.66 -20.39 13.86
CA SER A 231 9.93 -18.96 14.02
C SER A 231 11.35 -18.64 13.55
N ARG A 232 11.54 -17.47 12.95
CA ARG A 232 12.80 -16.96 12.41
C ARG A 232 13.11 -15.63 13.03
N LYS A 233 14.35 -15.41 13.48
CA LYS A 233 14.77 -14.11 14.01
C LYS A 233 14.95 -13.12 12.87
N VAL A 234 14.45 -11.90 13.07
CA VAL A 234 14.60 -10.77 12.15
C VAL A 234 14.97 -9.52 12.93
N ASN A 235 15.91 -8.75 12.40
CA ASN A 235 16.36 -7.49 12.99
C ASN A 235 15.94 -6.32 12.10
N VAL A 236 14.70 -5.87 12.24
CA VAL A 236 14.11 -4.81 11.39
C VAL A 236 13.66 -3.63 12.24
N ARG A 237 14.11 -2.43 11.87
CA ARG A 237 13.54 -1.19 12.42
C ARG A 237 12.23 -0.90 11.70
N VAL A 238 11.16 -0.66 12.45
CA VAL A 238 9.84 -0.36 11.87
C VAL A 238 9.54 1.14 11.96
N LEU A 239 9.21 1.75 10.83
CA LEU A 239 8.60 3.07 10.77
C LEU A 239 7.16 2.87 10.26
N ALA A 240 6.16 3.40 10.95
CA ALA A 240 4.77 3.27 10.55
C ALA A 240 4.19 4.65 10.25
N ALA A 241 3.24 4.72 9.31
CA ALA A 241 2.51 5.92 8.99
C ALA A 241 1.01 5.65 8.82
N THR A 242 0.19 6.64 9.16
CA THR A 242 -1.25 6.60 8.89
C THR A 242 -1.88 7.98 8.87
N ASN A 243 -2.97 8.13 8.11
CA ASN A 243 -3.88 9.27 8.20
C ASN A 243 -5.12 9.02 9.09
N ARG A 244 -5.33 7.80 9.60
CA ARG A 244 -6.49 7.44 10.43
C ARG A 244 -6.25 7.75 11.90
N ASN A 245 -7.33 8.03 12.60
CA ASN A 245 -7.31 8.15 14.06
C ASN A 245 -7.25 6.75 14.69
N LEU A 246 -6.04 6.29 15.05
CA LEU A 246 -5.84 4.98 15.66
C LEU A 246 -6.58 4.82 17.00
N GLU A 247 -6.76 5.88 17.78
CA GLU A 247 -7.50 5.82 19.05
C GLU A 247 -8.96 5.46 18.82
N HIS A 248 -9.57 6.03 17.77
CA HIS A 248 -10.92 5.66 17.35
C HIS A 248 -10.99 4.23 16.78
N LEU A 249 -9.95 3.77 16.07
CA LEU A 249 -9.91 2.38 15.61
C LEU A 249 -9.76 1.39 16.77
N ILE A 250 -9.08 1.79 17.85
CA ILE A 250 -9.00 1.00 19.07
C ILE A 250 -10.36 0.92 19.75
N SER A 251 -11.09 2.03 19.88
CA SER A 251 -12.41 2.03 20.51
C SER A 251 -13.46 1.21 19.75
N THR A 252 -13.32 1.11 18.42
CA THR A 252 -14.18 0.30 17.55
C THR A 252 -13.68 -1.14 17.35
N GLY A 253 -12.57 -1.53 18.00
CA GLY A 253 -12.00 -2.88 17.89
C GLY A 253 -11.34 -3.20 16.54
N GLN A 254 -11.16 -2.21 15.67
CA GLN A 254 -10.50 -2.35 14.36
C GLN A 254 -8.98 -2.29 14.46
N PHE A 255 -8.42 -1.72 15.54
CA PHE A 255 -6.99 -1.67 15.77
C PHE A 255 -6.65 -2.14 17.19
N ARG A 256 -5.60 -2.94 17.33
CA ARG A 256 -5.21 -3.46 18.64
C ARG A 256 -4.48 -2.42 19.48
N GLN A 257 -4.92 -2.28 20.73
CA GLN A 257 -4.35 -1.35 21.69
C GLN A 257 -2.87 -1.68 22.03
N ASP A 258 -2.52 -2.95 22.14
CA ASP A 258 -1.15 -3.40 22.43
C ASP A 258 -0.16 -3.04 21.31
N LEU A 259 -0.57 -3.23 20.05
CA LEU A 259 0.20 -2.81 18.88
C LEU A 259 0.39 -1.30 18.83
N PHE A 260 -0.67 -0.53 19.12
CA PHE A 260 -0.58 0.93 19.17
C PHE A 260 0.51 1.40 20.13
N PHE A 261 0.53 0.90 21.36
CA PHE A 261 1.54 1.31 22.34
C PHE A 261 2.96 0.88 21.95
N ARG A 262 3.12 -0.23 21.21
CA ARG A 262 4.43 -0.67 20.72
C ARG A 262 4.96 0.18 19.57
N LEU A 263 4.07 0.73 18.74
CA LEU A 263 4.42 1.63 17.64
C LEU A 263 4.57 3.08 18.08
N ASN A 264 3.69 3.54 18.97
CA ASN A 264 3.59 4.93 19.41
C ASN A 264 4.58 5.25 20.55
N VAL A 265 5.84 4.85 20.38
CA VAL A 265 6.90 5.18 21.35
C VAL A 265 7.23 6.68 21.26
N ILE A 266 7.40 7.19 20.04
CA ILE A 266 7.57 8.61 19.76
C ILE A 266 6.66 9.00 18.58
N PRO A 267 5.57 9.74 18.83
CA PRO A 267 4.71 10.23 17.77
C PRO A 267 5.37 11.40 17.04
N ILE A 268 5.32 11.35 15.70
CA ILE A 268 5.61 12.49 14.83
C ILE A 268 4.32 12.83 14.10
N GLN A 269 3.78 14.02 14.36
CA GLN A 269 2.51 14.45 13.76
C GLN A 269 2.77 15.53 12.70
N LEU A 270 2.64 15.17 11.43
CA LEU A 270 2.82 16.12 10.34
C LEU A 270 1.59 17.04 10.22
N PRO A 271 1.75 18.36 10.37
CA PRO A 271 0.64 19.28 10.25
C PRO A 271 0.12 19.35 8.81
N PRO A 272 -1.19 19.50 8.61
CA PRO A 272 -1.76 19.73 7.29
C PRO A 272 -1.29 21.08 6.75
N LEU A 273 -1.25 21.21 5.43
CA LEU A 273 -0.64 22.36 4.74
C LEU A 273 -1.32 23.69 5.10
N ARG A 274 -2.64 23.67 5.36
CA ARG A 274 -3.42 24.81 5.85
C ARG A 274 -2.92 25.40 7.17
N ASP A 275 -2.30 24.59 8.03
CA ASP A 275 -1.77 25.00 9.35
C ASP A 275 -0.29 25.42 9.28
N ARG A 276 0.33 25.33 8.09
CA ARG A 276 1.74 25.70 7.83
C ARG A 276 1.87 26.51 6.55
N LYS A 277 1.10 27.59 6.44
CA LYS A 277 1.05 28.45 5.23
C LYS A 277 2.40 29.02 4.79
N ASP A 278 3.32 29.22 5.73
CA ASP A 278 4.68 29.67 5.42
C ASP A 278 5.50 28.69 4.58
N ASP A 279 5.08 27.42 4.51
CA ASP A 279 5.73 26.37 3.72
C ASP A 279 5.28 26.38 2.25
N ILE A 280 4.10 26.96 1.97
CA ILE A 280 3.44 26.86 0.64
C ILE A 280 4.31 27.46 -0.46
N VAL A 281 4.82 28.68 -0.27
CA VAL A 281 5.62 29.36 -1.31
C VAL A 281 6.96 28.66 -1.53
N PRO A 282 7.76 28.32 -0.50
CA PRO A 282 8.98 27.52 -0.69
C PRO A 282 8.73 26.19 -1.42
N LEU A 283 7.66 25.47 -1.07
CA LEU A 283 7.27 24.23 -1.75
C LEU A 283 6.92 24.46 -3.22
N ALA A 284 6.08 25.47 -3.49
CA ALA A 284 5.68 25.83 -4.85
C ALA A 284 6.88 26.18 -5.73
N MET A 285 7.82 26.97 -5.21
CA MET A 285 9.04 27.33 -5.94
C MET A 285 9.89 26.10 -6.27
N ALA A 286 10.00 25.12 -5.35
CA ALA A 286 10.73 23.89 -5.64
C ALA A 286 10.07 23.04 -6.73
N PHE A 287 8.74 22.95 -6.74
CA PHE A 287 8.00 22.28 -7.81
C PHE A 287 8.16 23.00 -9.15
N ILE A 288 8.12 24.33 -9.16
CA ILE A 288 8.40 25.14 -10.34
C ILE A 288 9.81 24.83 -10.86
N SER A 289 10.85 24.88 -10.02
CA SER A 289 12.21 24.58 -10.45
C SER A 289 12.41 23.14 -10.95
N ARG A 290 11.58 22.18 -10.51
CA ARG A 290 11.53 20.83 -11.10
C ARG A 290 10.88 20.85 -12.49
N MET A 291 9.80 21.60 -12.65
CA MET A 291 9.12 21.80 -13.93
C MET A 291 10.00 22.53 -14.95
N GLU A 292 10.75 23.54 -14.53
CA GLU A 292 11.65 24.30 -15.41
C GLU A 292 12.71 23.40 -16.04
N ARG A 293 13.31 22.51 -15.23
CA ARG A 293 14.28 21.51 -15.71
C ARG A 293 13.66 20.51 -16.66
N ARG A 294 12.39 20.15 -16.45
CA ARG A 294 11.71 19.12 -17.25
C ARG A 294 11.16 19.65 -18.58
N LEU A 295 10.70 20.89 -18.59
CA LEU A 295 10.13 21.55 -19.77
C LEU A 295 11.17 22.42 -20.51
N GLU A 296 12.39 22.52 -19.97
CA GLU A 296 13.45 23.39 -20.48
C GLU A 296 12.98 24.84 -20.67
N ARG A 297 12.11 25.30 -19.75
CA ARG A 297 11.44 26.61 -19.83
C ARG A 297 11.44 27.29 -18.47
N LYS A 298 11.55 28.61 -18.44
CA LYS A 298 11.52 29.37 -17.18
C LYS A 298 10.10 29.76 -16.80
N PHE A 299 9.82 29.75 -15.50
CA PHE A 299 8.55 30.19 -14.95
C PHE A 299 8.79 31.12 -13.76
N GLN A 300 8.07 32.23 -13.73
CA GLN A 300 8.10 33.19 -12.64
C GLN A 300 6.75 33.22 -11.95
N LEU A 301 6.74 32.94 -10.64
CA LEU A 301 5.55 33.03 -9.82
C LEU A 301 5.30 34.49 -9.42
N SER A 302 4.25 35.11 -9.97
CA SER A 302 3.92 36.50 -9.65
C SER A 302 3.59 36.69 -8.16
N VAL A 303 3.74 37.91 -7.65
CA VAL A 303 3.46 38.21 -6.23
C VAL A 303 1.99 37.94 -5.88
N GLU A 304 1.09 38.28 -6.80
CA GLU A 304 -0.34 38.01 -6.69
C GLU A 304 -0.61 36.50 -6.64
N SER A 305 0.09 35.71 -7.47
CA SER A 305 -0.01 34.25 -7.45
C SER A 305 0.50 33.65 -6.15
N GLN A 306 1.59 34.18 -5.59
CA GLN A 306 2.10 33.76 -4.28
C GLN A 306 1.08 33.98 -3.16
N ASN A 307 0.29 35.05 -3.24
CA ASN A 307 -0.78 35.31 -2.28
C ASN A 307 -1.96 34.36 -2.53
N ALA A 308 -2.39 34.20 -3.79
CA ALA A 308 -3.50 33.33 -4.16
C ALA A 308 -3.27 31.88 -3.70
N ILE A 309 -2.07 31.32 -3.89
CA ILE A 309 -1.76 29.96 -3.44
C ILE A 309 -1.71 29.84 -1.90
N ARG A 310 -1.54 30.91 -1.12
CA ARG A 310 -1.56 30.81 0.34
C ARG A 310 -2.96 30.74 0.94
N GLU A 311 -3.97 31.17 0.19
CA GLU A 311 -5.35 31.28 0.67
C GLU A 311 -6.10 29.96 0.62
N TYR A 312 -5.70 29.05 -0.27
CA TYR A 312 -6.37 27.76 -0.42
C TYR A 312 -6.03 26.78 0.72
N ALA A 313 -7.00 25.93 1.09
CA ALA A 313 -6.88 25.01 2.22
C ALA A 313 -6.08 23.74 1.92
N TYR A 314 -5.95 23.36 0.63
CA TYR A 314 -5.27 22.14 0.18
C TYR A 314 -5.72 20.87 0.92
N PRO A 315 -6.97 20.39 0.74
CA PRO A 315 -7.40 19.11 1.31
C PRO A 315 -6.50 17.92 0.94
N GLY A 316 -5.84 17.94 -0.22
CA GLY A 316 -4.83 16.97 -0.64
C GLY A 316 -3.38 17.35 -0.27
N ASN A 317 -3.20 18.37 0.57
CA ASN A 317 -1.93 18.83 1.12
C ASN A 317 -0.86 19.09 0.04
N ILE A 318 0.37 18.63 0.24
CA ILE A 318 1.51 18.86 -0.66
C ILE A 318 1.28 18.20 -2.02
N ARG A 319 0.62 17.03 -2.07
CA ARG A 319 0.31 16.35 -3.34
C ARG A 319 -0.61 17.20 -4.22
N GLU A 320 -1.61 17.83 -3.62
CA GLU A 320 -2.51 18.73 -4.35
C GLU A 320 -1.79 20.02 -4.79
N LEU A 321 -1.00 20.64 -3.90
CA LEU A 321 -0.17 21.79 -4.28
C LEU A 321 0.73 21.46 -5.47
N GLN A 322 1.43 20.32 -5.42
CA GLN A 322 2.28 19.87 -6.52
C GLN A 322 1.49 19.77 -7.83
N ASN A 323 0.34 19.07 -7.82
CA ASN A 323 -0.49 18.91 -9.00
C ASN A 323 -0.98 20.25 -9.58
N ILE A 324 -1.36 21.19 -8.70
CA ILE A 324 -1.80 22.53 -9.10
C ILE A 324 -0.65 23.30 -9.76
N ILE A 325 0.55 23.28 -9.17
CA ILE A 325 1.73 23.96 -9.73
C ILE A 325 2.16 23.34 -11.06
N GLU A 326 2.26 22.01 -11.13
CA GLU A 326 2.63 21.32 -12.37
C GLU A 326 1.63 21.63 -13.50
N ARG A 327 0.33 21.60 -13.19
CA ARG A 327 -0.73 21.98 -14.13
C ARG A 327 -0.58 23.42 -14.60
N ALA A 328 -0.33 24.36 -13.69
CA ALA A 328 -0.12 25.75 -14.05
C ALA A 328 1.08 25.91 -15.00
N CYS A 329 2.18 25.21 -14.76
CA CYS A 329 3.35 25.20 -15.66
C CYS A 329 3.02 24.64 -17.06
N TYR A 330 2.18 23.61 -17.16
CA TYR A 330 1.76 23.07 -18.47
C TYR A 330 0.84 24.01 -19.24
N LEU A 331 -0.08 24.68 -18.56
CA LEU A 331 -1.08 25.56 -19.17
C LEU A 331 -0.56 26.98 -19.43
N CYS A 332 0.56 27.35 -18.81
CA CYS A 332 1.12 28.67 -18.97
C CYS A 332 1.66 28.85 -20.39
N GLU A 333 1.13 29.83 -21.11
CA GLU A 333 1.60 30.22 -22.45
C GLU A 333 2.76 31.24 -22.39
N SER A 334 2.90 31.96 -21.26
CA SER A 334 3.94 32.97 -21.02
C SER A 334 5.00 32.50 -20.02
N GLU A 335 6.00 33.31 -19.67
CA GLU A 335 6.93 32.95 -18.58
C GLU A 335 6.34 33.24 -17.18
N VAL A 336 5.19 33.90 -17.08
CA VAL A 336 4.63 34.38 -15.80
C VAL A 336 3.42 33.53 -15.41
N LEU A 337 3.51 32.87 -14.26
CA LEU A 337 2.40 32.16 -13.65
C LEU A 337 1.48 33.17 -12.96
N SER A 338 0.38 33.54 -13.62
CA SER A 338 -0.62 34.49 -13.13
C SER A 338 -1.68 33.82 -12.22
N PRO A 339 -2.38 34.57 -11.36
CA PRO A 339 -3.34 34.02 -10.40
C PRO A 339 -4.43 33.17 -11.05
N ASN A 340 -4.86 33.53 -12.26
CA ASN A 340 -5.93 32.84 -13.00
C ASN A 340 -5.62 31.35 -13.27
N LEU A 341 -4.33 30.97 -13.31
CA LEU A 341 -3.92 29.58 -13.49
C LEU A 341 -4.16 28.72 -12.23
N PHE A 342 -4.35 29.37 -11.07
CA PHE A 342 -4.56 28.73 -9.78
C PHE A 342 -6.02 28.81 -9.32
N MET A 343 -6.79 29.78 -9.81
CA MET A 343 -8.15 30.11 -9.36
C MET A 343 -9.29 29.42 -10.13
N THR A 344 -9.04 28.28 -10.79
CA THR A 344 -10.11 27.59 -11.53
C THR A 344 -10.97 26.72 -10.60
N ASP A 345 -12.08 27.28 -10.11
CA ASP A 345 -13.18 26.61 -9.38
C ASP A 345 -13.74 25.36 -10.10
N SER A 346 -13.41 25.16 -11.38
CA SER A 346 -13.96 24.09 -12.22
C SER A 346 -13.25 22.74 -12.10
N PHE A 347 -12.12 22.64 -11.38
CA PHE A 347 -11.33 21.39 -11.33
C PHE A 347 -10.87 20.95 -9.94
N LEU A 348 -11.26 21.68 -8.90
CA LEU A 348 -11.13 21.23 -7.51
C LEU A 348 -12.37 20.39 -7.19
N PRO A 349 -12.26 19.17 -6.62
CA PRO A 349 -13.45 18.49 -6.11
C PRO A 349 -14.13 19.45 -5.14
N LYS A 350 -15.40 19.80 -5.42
CA LYS A 350 -16.22 20.60 -4.51
C LYS A 350 -16.07 19.96 -3.14
N SER A 351 -15.49 20.70 -2.19
CA SER A 351 -15.24 20.22 -0.84
C SER A 351 -16.52 19.59 -0.31
N VAL A 352 -16.48 18.27 -0.08
CA VAL A 352 -17.50 17.62 0.73
C VAL A 352 -17.32 18.20 2.13
N PRO A 353 -18.34 18.83 2.75
CA PRO A 353 -18.19 19.41 4.08
C PRO A 353 -17.74 18.34 5.08
N ALA A 354 -16.76 18.69 5.91
CA ALA A 354 -16.04 17.81 6.82
C ALA A 354 -16.89 17.27 8.02
N ASN A 355 -18.22 17.30 7.94
CA ASN A 355 -19.13 16.92 9.04
C ASN A 355 -20.05 15.75 8.67
N LEU A 356 -19.48 14.64 8.22
CA LEU A 356 -20.22 13.36 8.06
C LEU A 356 -19.52 12.18 8.73
N GLN A 357 -18.73 12.41 9.79
CA GLN A 357 -18.12 11.34 10.58
C GLN A 357 -18.78 11.07 11.94
N ASP A 358 -19.81 11.83 12.34
CA ASP A 358 -20.54 11.58 13.58
C ASP A 358 -22.04 11.37 13.29
N ALA A 359 -22.41 10.21 12.72
CA ALA A 359 -23.72 9.57 12.88
C ALA A 359 -23.91 8.39 11.91
N ALA A 360 -23.18 7.30 12.10
CA ALA A 360 -23.63 5.98 11.66
C ALA A 360 -22.75 4.93 12.31
N GLU A 361 -23.20 4.37 13.43
CA GLU A 361 -23.21 2.93 13.67
C GLU A 361 -23.86 2.66 15.03
N ASP A 362 -25.13 2.24 14.98
CA ASP A 362 -25.67 1.33 15.96
C ASP A 362 -26.46 0.25 15.20
N GLY A 363 -25.99 -0.99 15.29
CA GLY A 363 -26.84 -2.19 15.26
C GLY A 363 -27.14 -2.89 13.92
N ALA A 364 -26.25 -3.81 13.54
CA ALA A 364 -26.49 -5.23 13.22
C ALA A 364 -27.73 -5.73 12.40
N ASN A 365 -27.41 -6.56 11.40
CA ASN A 365 -28.19 -7.61 10.72
C ASN A 365 -29.36 -8.24 11.51
N THR A 366 -30.58 -8.31 10.95
CA THR A 366 -31.18 -9.48 10.21
C THR A 366 -32.64 -9.16 9.78
N PRO A 367 -33.18 -9.77 8.69
CA PRO A 367 -34.55 -9.58 8.18
C PRO A 367 -35.54 -10.51 8.94
N PRO A 368 -36.90 -10.47 8.80
CA PRO A 368 -37.71 -9.98 7.67
C PRO A 368 -39.06 -9.30 8.06
N ALA A 369 -39.87 -9.02 7.03
CA ALA A 369 -41.34 -9.02 7.03
C ALA A 369 -42.12 -7.79 7.51
N GLU A 370 -43.20 -7.57 6.76
CA GLU A 370 -44.28 -6.62 6.91
C GLU A 370 -44.94 -6.72 8.30
N ALA A 371 -45.18 -5.57 8.94
CA ALA A 371 -46.38 -5.37 9.76
C ALA A 371 -46.60 -3.87 9.97
N ALA A 372 -47.86 -3.49 9.78
CA ALA A 372 -48.41 -2.17 9.99
C ALA A 372 -48.11 -1.61 11.38
N TYR A 373 -47.69 -0.35 11.45
CA TYR A 373 -48.16 0.56 12.50
C TYR A 373 -48.57 1.88 11.87
N SER A 374 -49.87 1.99 11.67
CA SER A 374 -50.60 3.23 11.72
C SER A 374 -50.32 3.95 13.04
N SER A 375 -49.73 5.13 12.98
CA SER A 375 -50.03 6.20 13.93
C SER A 375 -49.66 7.54 13.31
N SER A 376 -50.71 8.32 13.09
CA SER A 376 -50.73 9.77 12.96
C SER A 376 -49.60 10.45 13.72
N SER A 377 -48.65 11.00 12.98
CA SER A 377 -47.77 12.07 13.43
C SER A 377 -47.54 12.94 12.22
N SER A 378 -48.01 14.19 12.29
CA SER A 378 -47.92 15.20 11.25
C SER A 378 -46.46 15.45 10.88
N VAL A 379 -45.97 14.73 9.87
CA VAL A 379 -44.69 15.02 9.24
C VAL A 379 -44.84 16.38 8.55
N PRO A 380 -44.00 17.38 8.85
CA PRO A 380 -44.07 18.68 8.18
C PRO A 380 -44.03 18.49 6.65
N GLU A 381 -44.83 19.24 5.89
CA GLU A 381 -44.82 19.19 4.41
C GLU A 381 -43.41 19.41 3.84
N THR A 382 -42.54 20.11 4.59
CA THR A 382 -41.14 20.40 4.26
C THR A 382 -40.14 19.31 4.64
N SER A 383 -40.58 18.19 5.22
CA SER A 383 -39.70 17.04 5.46
C SER A 383 -39.08 16.58 4.15
N LEU A 384 -37.77 16.36 4.14
CA LEU A 384 -37.03 15.86 2.97
C LEU A 384 -37.71 14.63 2.37
N ARG A 385 -38.29 13.77 3.21
CA ARG A 385 -39.01 12.57 2.78
C ARG A 385 -40.26 12.89 1.94
N ASN A 386 -41.00 13.94 2.30
CA ASN A 386 -42.16 14.40 1.54
C ASN A 386 -41.71 15.09 0.25
N LEU A 387 -40.71 15.97 0.32
CA LEU A 387 -40.17 16.66 -0.86
C LEU A 387 -39.62 15.70 -1.92
N VAL A 388 -38.84 14.69 -1.50
CA VAL A 388 -38.34 13.66 -2.41
C VAL A 388 -39.51 12.90 -3.03
N ARG A 389 -40.54 12.54 -2.25
CA ARG A 389 -41.74 11.88 -2.78
C ARG A 389 -42.49 12.74 -3.80
N THR A 390 -42.65 14.04 -3.54
CA THR A 390 -43.34 14.96 -4.47
C THR A 390 -42.56 15.11 -5.77
N TYR A 391 -41.24 15.26 -5.69
CA TYR A 391 -40.38 15.33 -6.87
C TYR A 391 -40.34 14.01 -7.65
N GLU A 392 -40.26 12.87 -6.96
CA GLU A 392 -40.33 11.55 -7.58
C GLU A 392 -41.65 11.37 -8.35
N LEU A 393 -42.79 11.68 -7.72
CA LEU A 393 -44.10 11.58 -8.37
C LEU A 393 -44.18 12.49 -9.60
N LYS A 394 -43.66 13.72 -9.51
CA LYS A 394 -43.65 14.65 -10.64
C LYS A 394 -42.85 14.11 -11.82
N ILE A 395 -41.65 13.58 -11.57
CA ILE A 395 -40.80 12.97 -12.60
C ILE A 395 -41.50 11.77 -13.24
N ILE A 396 -42.12 10.90 -12.42
CA ILE A 396 -42.86 9.74 -12.93
C ILE A 396 -44.04 10.20 -13.79
N GLN A 397 -44.83 11.17 -13.34
CA GLN A 397 -46.00 11.68 -14.07
C GLN A 397 -45.59 12.31 -15.41
N ASP A 398 -44.56 13.16 -15.41
CA ASP A 398 -44.06 13.83 -16.61
C ASP A 398 -43.53 12.80 -17.62
N THR A 399 -42.84 11.77 -17.15
CA THR A 399 -42.31 10.69 -18.00
C THR A 399 -43.43 9.82 -18.58
N VAL A 400 -44.44 9.47 -17.79
CA VAL A 400 -45.60 8.70 -18.24
C VAL A 400 -46.41 9.50 -19.26
N ASN A 401 -46.64 10.79 -19.02
CA ASN A 401 -47.35 11.68 -19.94
C ASN A 401 -46.62 11.83 -21.28
N ARG A 402 -45.28 11.94 -21.25
CA ARG A 402 -44.46 12.04 -22.47
C ARG A 402 -44.45 10.76 -23.29
N LEU A 403 -44.42 9.59 -22.64
CA LEU A 403 -44.26 8.30 -23.32
C LEU A 403 -45.57 7.54 -23.56
N GLY A 404 -46.67 7.96 -22.93
CA GLY A 404 -48.00 7.35 -23.03
C GLY A 404 -48.10 5.92 -22.49
N SER A 405 -47.05 5.41 -21.83
CA SER A 405 -47.01 4.03 -21.32
C SER A 405 -46.15 3.91 -20.07
N VAL A 406 -46.74 3.37 -19.01
CA VAL A 406 -46.08 3.08 -17.72
C VAL A 406 -44.89 2.14 -17.89
N ARG A 407 -44.98 1.16 -18.81
CA ARG A 407 -43.90 0.20 -19.07
C ARG A 407 -42.69 0.83 -19.74
N LYS A 408 -42.91 1.79 -20.65
CA LYS A 408 -41.82 2.57 -21.27
C LYS A 408 -41.19 3.55 -20.27
N ALA A 409 -42.02 4.19 -19.45
CA ALA A 409 -41.53 5.09 -18.39
C ALA A 409 -40.66 4.37 -17.37
N ALA A 410 -41.04 3.15 -16.97
CA ALA A 410 -40.25 2.33 -16.05
C ALA A 410 -38.87 1.96 -16.64
N ALA A 411 -38.82 1.60 -17.92
CA ALA A 411 -37.56 1.30 -18.60
C ALA A 411 -36.64 2.54 -18.71
N GLU A 412 -37.19 3.72 -19.01
CA GLU A 412 -36.41 4.96 -19.10
C GLU A 412 -35.90 5.44 -17.73
N LEU A 413 -36.71 5.25 -16.68
CA LEU A 413 -36.36 5.61 -15.30
C LEU A 413 -35.51 4.53 -14.59
N GLY A 414 -35.18 3.42 -15.26
CA GLY A 414 -34.34 2.37 -14.71
C GLY A 414 -34.96 1.58 -13.56
N VAL A 415 -36.30 1.54 -13.46
CA VAL A 415 -37.03 0.84 -12.38
C VAL A 415 -37.95 -0.23 -12.95
N SER A 416 -38.32 -1.23 -12.14
CA SER A 416 -39.26 -2.26 -12.60
C SER A 416 -40.66 -1.68 -12.83
N HIS A 417 -41.40 -2.25 -13.79
CA HIS A 417 -42.79 -1.87 -14.06
C HIS A 417 -43.68 -1.96 -12.80
N THR A 418 -43.48 -2.98 -11.97
CA THR A 418 -44.19 -3.16 -10.70
C THR A 418 -43.84 -2.09 -9.68
N THR A 419 -42.57 -1.67 -9.60
CA THR A 419 -42.13 -0.60 -8.70
C THR A 419 -42.77 0.73 -9.08
N LEU A 420 -42.82 1.05 -10.37
CA LEU A 420 -43.39 2.31 -10.86
C LEU A 420 -44.92 2.36 -10.66
N LEU A 421 -45.63 1.23 -10.87
CA LEU A 421 -47.05 1.12 -10.53
C LEU A 421 -47.32 1.29 -9.04
N ASN A 422 -46.52 0.66 -8.18
CA ASN A 422 -46.65 0.81 -6.72
C ASN A 422 -46.40 2.25 -6.25
N LYS A 423 -45.51 2.99 -6.92
CA LYS A 423 -45.26 4.41 -6.64
C LYS A 423 -46.42 5.32 -7.11
N LEU A 424 -47.09 4.99 -8.22
CA LEU A 424 -48.27 5.73 -8.72
C LEU A 424 -49.53 5.51 -7.86
N HIS A 425 -49.69 4.32 -7.26
CA HIS A 425 -50.89 3.95 -6.49
C HIS A 425 -50.78 4.18 -4.97
N ARG A 426 -49.62 4.59 -4.46
CA ARG A 426 -49.46 4.98 -3.06
C ARG A 426 -49.85 6.46 -2.91
N GLU A 427 -51.06 6.73 -2.41
CA GLU A 427 -51.42 8.03 -1.84
C GLU A 427 -50.56 8.37 -0.61
#